data_AF-A0A9D6YZJ1-F1
#
_entry.id   AF-A0A9D6YZJ1-F1
#
_cell.length_a   1.000
_cell.length_b   1.000
_cell.length_c   1.000
_cell.angle_alpha   90.00
_cell.angle_beta   90.00
_cell.angle_gamma   90.00
#
_symmetry.space_group_name_H-M   'P 1'
#
loop_
_entity.id
_entity.type
_entity.pdbx_description
1 polymer ?
#
loop_
_entity_poly.entity_id
_entity_poly.type
_entity_poly.pdbx_seq_one_letter_code
_entity_poly.pdbx_strand_id
1 'polypeptide(L)'
;MHPESTALLGQFNRLIEELLTGRLHRTRFEAWEMEILLDIEGASLTGAARKKHLQGYQRAVQQQLQRGAARPRSFSEYLSAVQTRGRQRKPPAAEAPGPPETKTGTE
;
A
#
# COMPACT_ATOMS: atom_id res chain seq x y z
N MET A 1 20.43 16.64 4.71
CA MET A 1 19.15 16.34 4.01
C MET A 1 19.16 17.09 2.70
N HIS A 2 18.91 16.43 1.57
CA HIS A 2 18.94 17.09 0.26
C HIS A 2 17.70 18.01 0.10
N PRO A 3 17.87 19.25 -0.37
CA PRO A 3 16.76 20.20 -0.55
C PRO A 3 15.72 19.71 -1.57
N GLU A 4 16.12 18.87 -2.52
CA GLU A 4 15.20 18.24 -3.47
C GLU A 4 14.27 17.23 -2.80
N SER A 5 14.76 16.51 -1.78
CA SER A 5 13.95 15.54 -1.03
C SER A 5 12.84 16.22 -0.23
N THR A 6 13.06 17.44 0.29
CA THR A 6 12.05 18.19 1.04
C THR A 6 10.98 18.78 0.12
N ALA A 7 11.36 19.29 -1.05
CA ALA A 7 10.44 19.76 -2.07
C ALA A 7 9.54 18.63 -2.59
N LEU A 8 10.14 17.48 -2.93
CA LEU A 8 9.43 16.29 -3.39
C LEU A 8 8.46 15.77 -2.32
N LEU A 9 8.89 15.73 -1.05
CA LEU A 9 8.04 15.33 0.07
C LEU A 9 6.84 16.26 0.25
N GLY A 10 7.04 17.58 0.11
CA GLY A 10 5.98 18.57 0.16
C GLY A 10 4.96 18.38 -0.97
N GLN A 11 5.44 18.18 -2.20
CA GLN A 11 4.59 17.93 -3.36
C GLN A 11 3.77 16.63 -3.19
N PHE A 12 4.42 15.57 -2.70
CA PHE A 12 3.76 14.30 -2.39
C PHE A 12 2.69 14.43 -1.30
N ASN A 13 3.00 15.10 -0.19
CA ASN A 13 2.03 15.28 0.89
C ASN A 13 0.78 16.02 0.40
N ARG A 14 0.98 17.07 -0.39
CA ARG A 14 -0.13 17.84 -0.95
C ARG A 14 -0.97 16.99 -1.92
N LEU A 15 -0.34 16.13 -2.74
CA LEU A 15 -1.06 15.21 -3.64
C LEU A 15 -1.96 14.25 -2.84
N ILE A 16 -1.42 13.66 -1.77
CA ILE A 16 -2.18 12.75 -0.92
C ILE A 16 -3.34 13.45 -0.22
N GLU A 17 -3.15 14.68 0.26
CA GLU A 17 -4.23 15.48 0.88
C GLU A 17 -5.39 15.74 -0.09
N GLU A 18 -5.08 16.07 -1.35
CA GLU A 18 -6.10 16.26 -2.40
C GLU A 18 -6.84 14.96 -2.70
N LEU A 19 -6.13 13.83 -2.74
CA LEU A 19 -6.72 12.50 -2.92
C LEU A 19 -7.59 12.07 -1.73
N LEU A 20 -7.21 12.42 -0.50
CA LEU A 20 -7.99 12.15 0.71
C LEU A 20 -9.26 13.02 0.77
N THR A 21 -9.16 14.25 0.30
CA THR A 21 -10.28 15.21 0.27
C THR A 21 -11.21 14.96 -0.93
N GLY A 22 -10.73 14.26 -1.96
CA GLY A 22 -11.45 14.02 -3.21
C GLY A 22 -11.53 15.26 -4.10
N ARG A 23 -10.64 16.24 -3.90
CA ARG A 23 -10.62 17.51 -4.63
C ARG A 23 -9.23 17.77 -5.18
N LEU A 24 -9.05 17.53 -6.49
CA LEU A 24 -7.85 17.92 -7.21
C LEU A 24 -8.07 19.32 -7.77
N HIS A 25 -7.38 20.32 -7.22
CA HIS A 25 -7.49 21.70 -7.68
C HIS A 25 -6.36 22.11 -8.64
N ARG A 26 -5.52 21.16 -9.06
CA ARG A 26 -4.32 21.43 -9.85
C ARG A 26 -4.51 21.07 -11.31
N THR A 27 -3.88 21.87 -12.17
CA THR A 27 -3.82 21.68 -13.62
C THR A 27 -2.47 21.16 -14.10
N ARG A 28 -1.47 21.07 -13.22
CA ARG A 28 -0.13 20.57 -13.53
C ARG A 28 0.27 19.49 -12.55
N PHE A 29 0.69 18.36 -13.12
CA PHE A 29 1.21 17.21 -12.40
C PHE A 29 2.59 16.87 -12.97
N GLU A 30 3.52 16.51 -12.09
CA GLU A 30 4.80 15.95 -12.49
C GLU A 30 4.64 14.49 -12.92
N ALA A 31 5.61 13.97 -13.69
CA ALA A 31 5.53 12.62 -14.25
C ALA A 31 5.26 11.56 -13.16
N TRP A 32 5.94 11.65 -12.02
CA TRP A 32 5.76 10.72 -10.91
C TRP A 32 4.40 10.87 -10.21
N GLU A 33 3.80 12.09 -10.19
CA GLU A 33 2.46 12.31 -9.62
C GLU A 33 1.43 11.57 -10.48
N MET A 34 1.56 11.66 -11.81
CA MET A 34 0.70 10.96 -12.77
C MET A 34 0.82 9.44 -12.62
N GLU A 35 2.04 8.92 -12.50
CA GLU A 35 2.27 7.49 -12.26
C GLU A 35 1.52 6.98 -11.02
N ILE A 36 1.57 7.74 -9.90
CA ILE A 36 0.85 7.40 -8.67
C ILE A 36 -0.66 7.49 -8.85
N LEU A 37 -1.15 8.53 -9.52
CA LEU A 37 -2.58 8.71 -9.78
C LEU A 37 -3.16 7.54 -10.58
N LEU A 38 -2.49 7.15 -11.66
CA LEU A 38 -2.88 6.00 -12.49
C LEU A 38 -2.84 4.69 -11.69
N ASP A 39 -1.82 4.50 -10.86
CA ASP A 39 -1.68 3.30 -10.03
C ASP A 39 -2.78 3.19 -8.96
N ILE A 40 -3.19 4.33 -8.37
CA ILE A 40 -4.30 4.39 -7.41
C ILE A 40 -5.64 4.12 -8.09
N GLU A 41 -5.84 4.63 -9.31
CA GLU A 41 -7.04 4.36 -10.10
C GLU A 41 -7.15 2.86 -10.43
N GLY A 42 -6.04 2.25 -10.87
CA GLY A 42 -5.97 0.82 -11.16
C GLY A 42 -6.27 -0.08 -9.95
N ALA A 43 -5.92 0.37 -8.73
CA ALA A 43 -6.18 -0.38 -7.50
C ALA A 43 -7.68 -0.47 -7.13
N SER A 44 -8.58 0.28 -7.79
CA SER A 44 -10.04 0.22 -7.62
C SER A 44 -10.52 0.28 -6.14
N LEU A 45 -9.82 1.02 -5.29
CA LEU A 45 -10.16 1.15 -3.87
C LEU A 45 -11.27 2.20 -3.66
N THR A 46 -12.28 1.85 -2.87
CA THR A 46 -13.43 2.75 -2.60
C THR A 46 -13.62 3.01 -1.10
N GLY A 47 -14.27 4.14 -0.80
CA GLY A 47 -14.74 4.50 0.55
C GLY A 47 -13.67 4.51 1.64
N ALA A 48 -14.00 3.95 2.80
CA ALA A 48 -13.14 3.95 3.98
C ALA A 48 -11.81 3.19 3.78
N ALA A 49 -11.81 2.15 2.94
CA ALA A 49 -10.62 1.38 2.64
C ALA A 49 -9.59 2.23 1.87
N ARG A 50 -10.02 3.03 0.89
CA ARG A 50 -9.15 3.94 0.15
C ARG A 50 -8.45 4.92 1.10
N LYS A 51 -9.21 5.57 1.99
CA LYS A 51 -8.69 6.53 2.97
C LYS A 51 -7.61 5.90 3.86
N LYS A 52 -7.87 4.69 4.38
CA LYS A 52 -6.92 3.97 5.24
C LYS A 52 -5.62 3.62 4.51
N HIS A 53 -5.72 3.11 3.28
CA HIS A 53 -4.54 2.76 2.50
C HIS A 53 -3.73 3.99 2.07
N LEU A 54 -4.38 5.09 1.69
CA LEU A 54 -3.71 6.36 1.37
C LEU A 54 -2.94 6.92 2.58
N GLN A 55 -3.53 6.91 3.77
CA GLN A 55 -2.84 7.34 4.99
C GLN A 55 -1.64 6.46 5.34
N GLY A 56 -1.78 5.14 5.17
CA GLY A 56 -0.67 4.21 5.41
C GLY A 56 0.44 4.35 4.37
N TYR A 57 0.08 4.56 3.11
CA TYR A 57 0.99 4.83 2.00
C TYR A 57 1.76 6.13 2.22
N GLN A 58 1.08 7.20 2.67
CA GLN A 58 1.70 8.48 2.98
C GLN A 58 2.86 8.31 3.97
N ARG A 59 2.62 7.61 5.08
CA ARG A 59 3.63 7.36 6.11
C ARG A 59 4.81 6.55 5.57
N ALA A 60 4.53 5.52 4.76
CA ALA A 60 5.57 4.68 4.18
C ALA A 60 6.49 5.48 3.24
N VAL A 61 5.91 6.31 2.37
CA VAL A 61 6.67 7.16 1.44
C VAL A 61 7.43 8.26 2.19
N GLN A 62 6.82 8.88 3.21
CA GLN A 62 7.53 9.87 4.05
C GLN A 62 8.79 9.28 4.68
N GLN A 63 8.70 8.07 5.26
CA GLN A 63 9.87 7.37 5.83
C GLN A 63 10.90 7.03 4.76
N GLN A 64 10.47 6.60 3.57
CA GLN A 64 11.35 6.28 2.45
C GLN A 64 12.10 7.52 1.94
N LEU A 65 11.41 8.65 1.74
CA LEU A 65 12.01 9.90 1.28
C LEU A 65 12.93 10.51 2.34
N GLN A 66 12.58 10.39 3.63
CA GLN A 66 13.47 10.78 4.73
C GLN A 66 14.77 9.97 4.77
N ARG A 67 14.74 8.71 4.33
CA ARG A 67 15.93 7.85 4.19
C ARG A 67 16.79 8.18 2.96
N GLY A 68 16.41 9.18 2.15
CA GLY A 68 17.15 9.62 0.98
C GLY A 68 16.78 8.90 -0.32
N ALA A 69 15.60 8.28 -0.39
CA ALA A 69 15.12 7.75 -1.67
C ALA A 69 14.91 8.88 -2.69
N ALA A 70 15.28 8.60 -3.95
CA ALA A 70 15.17 9.58 -5.03
C ALA A 70 13.72 9.83 -5.48
N ARG A 71 12.81 8.87 -5.27
CA ARG A 71 11.41 8.94 -5.71
C ARG A 71 10.45 8.27 -4.73
N PRO A 72 9.18 8.68 -4.70
CA PRO A 72 8.13 7.94 -4.00
C PRO A 72 7.92 6.57 -4.65
N ARG A 73 7.74 5.54 -3.81
CA ARG A 73 7.39 4.17 -4.23
C ARG A 73 5.97 4.15 -4.79
N SER A 74 5.65 3.26 -5.73
CA SER A 74 4.29 3.12 -6.26
C SER A 74 3.27 2.63 -5.20
N PHE A 75 1.99 2.91 -5.44
CA PHE A 75 0.91 2.50 -4.54
C PHE A 75 0.70 0.98 -4.53
N SER A 76 0.78 0.33 -5.69
CA SER A 76 0.69 -1.13 -5.83
C SER A 76 1.83 -1.86 -5.13
N GLU A 77 3.06 -1.33 -5.15
CA GLU A 77 4.18 -1.90 -4.39
C GLU A 77 3.91 -1.82 -2.87
N TYR A 78 3.34 -0.70 -2.42
CA TYR A 78 2.90 -0.57 -1.02
C TYR A 78 1.79 -1.57 -0.67
N LEU A 79 0.76 -1.72 -1.50
CA LEU A 79 -0.32 -2.68 -1.27
C LEU A 79 0.19 -4.12 -1.19
N SER A 80 1.12 -4.47 -2.08
CA SER A 80 1.77 -5.79 -2.08
C SER A 80 2.55 -6.04 -0.78
N ALA A 81 3.27 -5.03 -0.29
CA ALA A 81 3.98 -5.10 1.00
C ALA A 81 3.02 -5.22 2.20
N VAL A 82 1.85 -4.58 2.15
CA VAL A 82 0.82 -4.71 3.18
C VAL A 82 0.18 -6.10 3.16
N GLN A 83 -0.12 -6.63 1.96
CA GLN A 83 -0.77 -7.94 1.80
C GLN A 83 0.14 -9.09 2.26
N THR A 84 1.41 -9.06 1.87
CA THR A 84 2.42 -10.05 2.32
C THR A 84 2.56 -10.05 3.84
N ARG A 85 2.61 -8.87 4.47
CA ARG A 85 2.68 -8.73 5.93
C ARG A 85 1.40 -9.18 6.64
N GLY A 86 0.24 -8.97 6.03
CA GLY A 86 -1.04 -9.50 6.52
C GLY A 86 -1.10 -11.03 6.47
N ARG A 87 -0.58 -11.62 5.39
CA ARG A 87 -0.52 -13.07 5.21
C ARG A 87 0.46 -13.76 6.16
N GLN A 88 1.57 -13.10 6.50
CA GLN A 88 2.50 -13.57 7.54
C GLN A 88 1.93 -13.48 8.97
N ARG A 89 0.98 -12.57 9.22
CA ARG A 89 0.32 -12.43 10.53
C ARG A 89 -0.80 -13.42 10.76
N LYS A 90 -1.33 -14.06 9.71
CA LYS A 90 -2.26 -15.18 9.81
C LYS A 90 -1.42 -16.45 9.86
N PRO A 91 -1.20 -17.09 11.02
CA PRO A 91 -0.61 -18.42 11.02
C PRO A 91 -1.49 -19.31 10.12
N PRO A 92 -0.89 -20.22 9.33
CA PRO A 92 -1.65 -21.19 8.55
C PRO A 92 -2.42 -22.09 9.52
N ALA A 93 -3.66 -21.71 9.82
CA ALA A 93 -4.61 -22.58 10.50
C ALA A 93 -5.08 -23.61 9.48
N ALA A 94 -4.80 -24.88 9.80
CA ALA A 94 -5.33 -26.09 9.17
C ALA A 94 -4.74 -26.49 7.81
N GLU A 95 -3.54 -27.07 7.84
CA GLU A 95 -3.38 -28.38 7.20
C GLU A 95 -3.52 -29.42 8.32
N ALA A 96 -4.78 -29.84 8.57
CA ALA A 96 -5.03 -31.01 9.37
C ALA A 96 -4.81 -32.24 8.47
N PRO A 97 -3.84 -33.13 8.76
CA PRO A 97 -3.86 -34.43 8.12
C PRO A 97 -5.16 -35.12 8.52
N GLY A 98 -5.95 -35.51 7.52
CA GLY A 98 -7.25 -36.13 7.71
C GLY A 98 -7.18 -37.38 8.59
N PRO A 99 -8.28 -37.74 9.28
CA PRO A 99 -8.31 -38.93 10.13
C PRO A 99 -8.17 -40.19 9.25
N PRO A 100 -7.21 -41.10 9.51
CA PRO A 100 -7.27 -42.41 8.91
C PRO A 100 -8.38 -43.21 9.60
N GLU A 101 -9.29 -43.63 8.75
CA GLU A 101 -10.43 -44.51 8.94
C GLU A 101 -10.26 -45.60 10.01
N THR A 102 -11.29 -45.71 10.85
CA THR A 102 -11.63 -46.90 11.61
C THR A 102 -11.74 -48.11 10.68
N LYS A 103 -10.86 -49.10 10.83
CA LYS A 103 -11.15 -50.49 10.46
C LYS A 103 -11.17 -51.37 11.70
N THR A 104 -12.38 -51.73 12.06
CA THR A 104 -12.78 -52.84 12.92
C THR A 104 -12.38 -54.17 12.28
N GLY A 105 -11.90 -55.12 13.10
CA GLY A 105 -11.59 -56.52 12.76
C GLY A 105 -10.51 -57.00 13.73
N THR A 106 -10.78 -57.76 14.80
CA THR A 106 -11.37 -59.11 14.84
C THR A 106 -10.78 -59.97 13.71
N GLU A 107 -9.68 -60.66 13.97
CA GLU A 107 -9.64 -62.07 14.40
C GLU A 107 -8.21 -62.46 14.80
#